data_AF-A0A1F6CMD4-F1
#
_entry.id   AF-A0A1F6CMD4-F1
#
_cell.length_a   1.000
_cell.length_b   1.000
_cell.length_c   1.000
_cell.angle_alpha   90.00
_cell.angle_beta   90.00
_cell.angle_gamma   90.00
#
_symmetry.space_group_name_H-M   'P 1'
#
loop_
_entity.id
_entity.type
_entity.pdbx_description
1 polymer ?
#
loop_
_entity_poly.entity_id
_entity_poly.type
_entity_poly.pdbx_seq_one_letter_code
_entity_poly.pdbx_strand_id
1 'polypeptide(L)'
;MHPAQLMRQQAMDTQDPEHPIRREIRRLCETYNLSATFSEDTGTLSALKTPGLIAVKCVLSKDGKPLGVGHGTAILTRINKGIERTAFICLNAAFLSAANSACKVMDSLRLDAYDQAPPKGLGDAYRVKPEERSDLASDKQKAYLRQLISVNCEESDREQWESQIDDLTKEEASEAIQRFAK
;
A
#
# COMPACT_ATOMS: atom_id res chain seq x y z
N MET A 1 13.20 41.27 -11.29
CA MET A 1 12.84 39.84 -11.16
C MET A 1 11.33 39.73 -11.21
N HIS A 2 10.80 38.72 -11.91
CA HIS A 2 9.36 38.51 -12.00
C HIS A 2 8.80 38.10 -10.62
N PRO A 3 7.67 38.64 -10.14
CA PRO A 3 7.12 38.32 -8.81
C PRO A 3 6.94 36.82 -8.56
N ALA A 4 6.56 36.06 -9.60
CA ALA A 4 6.45 34.61 -9.55
C ALA A 4 7.79 33.87 -9.32
N GLN A 5 8.92 34.43 -9.76
CA GLN A 5 10.25 33.85 -9.52
C GLN A 5 10.69 34.06 -8.06
N LEU A 6 10.39 35.23 -7.48
CA LEU A 6 10.63 35.53 -6.07
C LEU A 6 9.81 34.62 -5.14
N MET A 7 8.52 34.43 -5.44
CA MET A 7 7.67 33.50 -4.68
C MET A 7 8.15 32.04 -4.78
N ARG A 8 8.62 31.59 -5.95
CA ARG A 8 9.22 30.25 -6.11
C ARG A 8 10.50 30.09 -5.32
N GLN A 9 11.35 31.12 -5.29
CA GLN A 9 12.62 31.09 -4.57
C GLN A 9 12.39 31.05 -3.04
N GLN A 10 11.42 31.82 -2.54
CA GLN A 10 10.99 31.79 -1.15
C GLN A 10 10.34 30.45 -0.77
N ALA A 11 9.51 29.88 -1.63
CA ALA A 11 8.89 28.57 -1.39
C ALA A 11 9.88 27.39 -1.39
N MET A 12 11.10 27.60 -1.91
CA MET A 12 12.18 26.60 -1.91
C MET A 12 13.25 26.91 -0.86
N ASP A 13 13.12 28.02 -0.12
CA ASP A 13 14.07 28.39 0.93
C ASP A 13 13.79 27.61 2.21
N THR A 14 14.27 26.37 2.24
CA THR A 14 14.18 25.51 3.42
C THR A 14 15.09 25.98 4.57
N GLN A 15 15.81 27.09 4.44
CA GLN A 15 16.56 27.68 5.56
C GLN A 15 15.71 28.62 6.41
N ASP A 16 14.60 29.13 5.88
CA ASP A 16 13.64 29.96 6.62
C ASP A 16 13.08 29.21 7.84
N PRO A 17 13.22 29.74 9.07
CA PRO A 17 12.65 29.17 10.29
C PRO A 17 11.14 28.93 10.26
N GLU A 18 10.39 29.71 9.47
CA GLU A 18 8.93 29.62 9.34
C GLU A 18 8.49 28.76 8.15
N HIS A 19 9.44 28.19 7.40
CA HIS A 19 9.13 27.32 6.27
C HIS A 19 8.24 26.13 6.71
N PRO A 20 7.14 25.83 6.00
CA PRO A 20 6.22 24.75 6.37
C PRO A 20 6.91 23.40 6.61
N ILE A 21 7.90 23.06 5.78
CA ILE A 21 8.69 21.83 5.95
C ILE A 21 9.44 21.78 7.29
N ARG A 22 9.96 22.92 7.79
CA ARG A 22 10.66 22.96 9.08
C ARG A 22 9.69 22.78 10.23
N ARG A 23 8.50 23.37 10.14
CA ARG A 23 7.44 23.17 11.14
C ARG A 23 7.05 21.70 11.23
N GLU A 24 6.91 21.04 10.08
CA GLU A 24 6.56 19.63 10.03
C GLU A 24 7.70 18.72 10.52
N ILE A 25 8.95 19.00 10.15
CA ILE A 25 10.11 18.29 10.68
C ILE A 25 10.19 18.45 12.21
N ARG A 26 10.01 19.66 12.76
CA ARG A 26 10.00 19.87 14.22
C ARG A 26 8.89 19.06 14.91
N ARG A 27 7.72 18.96 14.30
CA ARG A 27 6.59 18.16 14.79
C ARG A 27 6.91 16.65 14.81
N LEU A 28 7.70 16.17 13.86
CA LEU A 28 8.08 14.76 13.73
C LEU A 28 9.37 14.40 14.50
N CYS A 29 10.21 15.38 14.80
CA CYS A 29 11.44 15.22 15.59
C CYS A 29 11.17 15.36 17.10
N GLU A 30 10.16 14.65 17.59
CA GLU A 30 9.88 14.53 19.02
C GLU A 30 10.65 13.36 19.66
N THR A 31 10.67 13.30 20.99
CA THR A 31 11.24 12.16 21.71
C THR A 31 10.26 10.99 21.71
N TYR A 32 10.69 9.86 21.14
CA TYR A 32 9.93 8.62 21.18
C TYR A 32 10.59 7.62 22.12
N ASN A 33 9.83 7.14 23.11
CA ASN A 33 10.30 6.08 24.00
C ASN A 33 10.06 4.72 23.35
N LEU A 34 11.14 4.11 22.87
CA LEU A 34 11.15 2.76 22.31
C LEU A 34 12.00 1.87 23.21
N SER A 35 11.58 0.62 23.40
CA SER A 35 12.37 -0.39 24.09
C SER A 35 12.86 -1.43 23.10
N ALA A 36 14.16 -1.75 23.17
CA ALA A 36 14.78 -2.82 22.41
C ALA A 36 15.20 -3.93 23.38
N THR A 37 14.63 -5.12 23.21
CA THR A 37 14.96 -6.30 24.01
C THR A 37 15.75 -7.28 23.16
N PHE A 38 16.91 -7.69 23.65
CA PHE A 38 17.80 -8.61 22.96
C PHE A 38 17.79 -9.99 23.63
N SER A 39 17.79 -11.04 22.82
CA SER A 39 17.91 -12.42 23.26
C SER A 39 18.75 -13.23 22.28
N GLU A 40 19.29 -14.37 22.71
CA GLU A 40 19.87 -15.34 21.79
C GLU A 40 18.82 -15.81 20.77
N ASP A 41 19.22 -15.93 19.51
CA ASP A 41 18.34 -16.42 18.44
C ASP A 41 18.58 -17.91 18.17
N THR A 42 17.98 -18.73 19.02
CA THR A 42 18.07 -20.20 18.94
C THR A 42 17.51 -20.74 17.62
N GLY A 43 16.53 -20.06 17.03
CA GLY A 43 15.97 -20.42 15.73
C GLY A 43 17.03 -20.33 14.63
N THR A 44 17.68 -19.18 14.52
CA THR A 44 18.75 -18.97 13.54
C THR A 44 19.96 -19.86 13.79
N LEU A 45 20.37 -20.05 15.05
CA LEU A 45 21.47 -20.98 15.40
C LEU A 45 21.15 -22.43 15.02
N SER A 46 19.90 -22.85 15.19
CA SER A 46 19.49 -24.22 14.83
C SER A 46 19.44 -24.45 13.32
N ALA A 47 19.02 -23.42 12.57
CA ALA A 47 18.96 -23.45 11.11
C ALA A 47 20.35 -23.34 10.47
N LEU A 48 21.20 -22.48 11.01
CA LEU A 48 22.54 -22.19 10.51
C LEU A 48 23.59 -22.83 11.42
N LYS A 49 23.98 -24.07 11.10
CA LYS A 49 24.97 -24.85 11.84
C LYS A 49 26.42 -24.44 11.53
N THR A 50 26.67 -23.15 11.39
CA THR A 50 27.98 -22.62 11.01
C THR A 50 28.86 -22.48 12.26
N PRO A 51 30.07 -23.08 12.29
CA PRO A 51 30.97 -22.93 13.42
C PRO A 51 31.32 -21.47 13.72
N GLY A 52 31.26 -21.09 15.00
CA GLY A 52 31.55 -19.73 15.44
C GLY A 52 30.44 -18.72 15.14
N LEU A 53 29.27 -19.17 14.67
CA LEU A 53 28.11 -18.29 14.48
C LEU A 53 27.57 -17.82 15.84
N ILE A 54 27.30 -16.52 15.91
CA ILE A 54 26.54 -15.86 16.96
C ILE A 54 25.29 -15.33 16.29
N ALA A 55 24.13 -15.56 16.89
CA ALA A 55 22.86 -15.01 16.41
C ALA A 55 22.09 -14.38 17.56
N VAL A 56 21.52 -13.22 17.29
CA VAL A 56 20.79 -12.40 18.26
C VAL A 56 19.47 -11.97 17.64
N LYS A 57 18.42 -12.05 18.44
CA LYS A 57 17.10 -11.51 18.12
C LYS A 57 16.89 -10.22 18.89
N CYS A 58 16.35 -9.21 18.21
CA CYS A 58 15.92 -7.95 18.80
C CYS A 58 14.41 -7.81 18.63
N VAL A 59 13.71 -7.51 19.72
CA VAL A 59 12.29 -7.12 19.68
C VAL A 59 12.19 -5.65 20.03
N LEU A 60 11.75 -4.83 19.07
CA LEU A 60 11.49 -3.43 19.27
C LEU A 60 10.04 -3.26 19.71
N SER A 61 9.80 -2.59 20.83
CA SER A 61 8.48 -2.38 21.41
C SER A 61 8.22 -0.91 21.74
N LYS A 62 6.95 -0.53 21.77
CA LYS A 62 6.46 0.75 22.26
C LYS A 62 5.29 0.49 23.20
N ASP A 63 5.35 1.05 24.41
CA ASP A 63 4.30 0.88 25.42
C ASP A 63 3.94 -0.61 25.68
N GLY A 64 4.96 -1.48 25.69
CA GLY A 64 4.82 -2.93 25.88
C GLY A 64 4.31 -3.70 24.66
N LYS A 65 3.98 -3.04 23.55
CA LYS A 65 3.54 -3.70 22.31
C LYS A 65 4.71 -3.88 21.33
N PRO A 66 4.92 -5.09 20.80
CA PRO A 66 5.97 -5.32 19.81
C PRO A 66 5.62 -4.60 18.50
N LEU A 67 6.57 -3.80 18.00
CA LEU A 67 6.49 -3.09 16.72
C LEU A 67 7.25 -3.81 15.61
N GLY A 68 8.36 -4.47 15.95
CA GLY A 68 9.21 -5.13 14.99
C GLY A 68 10.12 -6.17 15.63
N VAL A 69 10.50 -7.16 14.83
CA VAL A 69 11.39 -8.24 15.23
C VAL A 69 12.51 -8.31 14.20
N GLY A 70 13.74 -8.22 14.68
CA GLY A 70 14.94 -8.26 13.87
C GLY A 70 15.88 -9.36 14.29
N HIS A 71 16.64 -9.84 13.32
CA HIS A 71 17.61 -10.91 13.47
C HIS A 71 18.98 -10.41 13.03
N GLY A 72 19.99 -10.66 13.85
CA GLY A 72 21.38 -10.34 13.56
C GLY A 72 22.22 -11.60 13.67
N THR A 73 23.19 -11.75 12.78
CA THR A 73 24.16 -12.85 12.81
C THR A 73 25.56 -12.32 12.59
N ALA A 74 26.54 -12.90 13.27
CA ALA A 74 27.95 -12.65 13.02
C ALA A 74 28.74 -13.95 13.18
N ILE A 75 29.79 -14.14 12.39
CA ILE A 75 30.66 -15.31 12.48
C ILE A 75 31.97 -14.88 13.13
N LEU A 76 32.37 -15.60 14.18
CA LEU A 76 33.68 -15.48 14.78
C LEU A 76 34.71 -16.15 13.85
N THR A 77 35.65 -15.36 13.38
CA THR A 77 36.71 -15.73 12.46
C THR A 77 38.06 -15.41 13.09
N ARG A 78 39.13 -15.92 12.48
CA ARG A 78 40.50 -15.59 12.90
C ARG A 78 40.85 -14.11 12.73
N ILE A 79 40.08 -13.37 11.94
CA ILE A 79 40.30 -11.95 11.63
C ILE A 79 39.61 -11.05 12.69
N ASN A 80 38.45 -11.45 13.23
CA ASN A 80 37.69 -10.70 14.26
C ASN A 80 37.70 -11.38 15.64
N LYS A 81 38.89 -11.71 16.16
CA LYS A 81 39.07 -12.48 17.41
C LYS A 81 38.39 -11.92 18.67
N GLY A 82 37.94 -10.65 18.65
CA GLY A 82 37.21 -10.05 19.75
C GLY A 82 35.78 -10.57 19.82
N ILE A 83 35.49 -11.44 20.79
CA ILE A 83 34.16 -11.98 21.05
C ILE A 83 33.17 -10.84 21.31
N GLU A 84 33.51 -9.91 22.20
CA GLU A 84 32.67 -8.76 22.54
C GLU A 84 32.35 -7.91 21.31
N ARG A 85 33.38 -7.59 20.50
CA ARG A 85 33.18 -6.81 19.27
C ARG A 85 32.25 -7.52 18.29
N THR A 86 32.38 -8.83 18.16
CA THR A 86 31.52 -9.65 17.28
C THR A 86 30.08 -9.69 17.81
N ALA A 87 29.90 -9.80 19.13
CA ALA A 87 28.59 -9.71 19.76
C ALA A 87 27.95 -8.33 19.56
N PHE A 88 28.71 -7.23 19.67
CA PHE A 88 28.22 -5.87 19.39
C PHE A 88 27.79 -5.70 17.92
N ILE A 89 28.56 -6.25 16.97
CA ILE A 89 28.17 -6.26 15.55
C ILE A 89 26.83 -6.98 15.38
N CYS A 90 26.67 -8.13 16.03
CA CYS A 90 25.45 -8.93 15.99
C CYS A 90 24.24 -8.18 16.61
N LEU A 91 24.43 -7.53 17.75
CA LEU A 91 23.42 -6.71 18.42
C LEU A 91 22.96 -5.54 17.53
N ASN A 92 23.91 -4.82 16.94
CA ASN A 92 23.62 -3.71 16.04
C ASN A 92 22.87 -4.17 14.79
N ALA A 93 23.27 -5.31 14.20
CA ALA A 93 22.58 -5.89 13.07
C ALA A 93 21.13 -6.28 13.42
N ALA A 94 20.91 -6.91 14.58
CA ALA A 94 19.58 -7.29 15.05
C ALA A 94 18.69 -6.06 15.29
N PHE A 95 19.25 -5.00 15.89
CA PHE A 95 18.53 -3.74 16.12
C PHE A 95 18.13 -3.05 14.81
N LEU A 96 19.05 -2.91 13.86
CA LEU A 96 18.77 -2.30 12.56
C LEU A 96 17.73 -3.12 11.77
N SER A 97 17.82 -4.44 11.83
CA SER A 97 16.81 -5.34 11.27
C SER A 97 15.43 -5.10 11.91
N ALA A 98 15.37 -4.98 13.24
CA ALA A 98 14.12 -4.76 13.97
C ALA A 98 13.52 -3.39 13.65
N ALA A 99 14.34 -2.33 13.62
CA ALA A 99 13.93 -0.99 13.23
C ALA A 99 13.39 -0.96 11.80
N ASN A 100 14.07 -1.64 10.87
CA ASN A 100 13.62 -1.75 9.48
C ASN A 100 12.30 -2.53 9.36
N SER A 101 12.10 -3.57 10.18
CA SER A 101 10.82 -4.31 10.23
C SER A 101 9.67 -3.49 10.85
N ALA A 102 9.98 -2.62 11.81
CA ALA A 102 8.99 -1.80 12.51
C ALA A 102 8.55 -0.58 11.69
N CYS A 103 9.45 -0.02 10.89
CA CYS A 103 9.12 1.02 9.93
C CYS A 103 8.46 0.39 8.71
N LYS A 104 7.29 0.88 8.30
CA LYS A 104 6.61 0.43 7.08
C LYS A 104 7.49 0.74 5.86
N VAL A 105 8.32 -0.21 5.42
CA VAL A 105 9.02 -0.14 4.14
C VAL A 105 7.98 -0.40 3.05
N MET A 106 7.48 0.66 2.44
CA MET A 106 6.57 0.53 1.29
C MET A 106 7.38 0.01 0.09
N ASP A 107 7.06 -1.20 -0.37
CA ASP A 107 7.37 -1.77 -1.70
C ASP A 107 8.82 -1.57 -2.20
N SER A 108 9.84 -1.88 -1.40
CA SER A 108 11.23 -1.82 -1.88
C SER A 108 11.68 -3.03 -2.71
N LEU A 109 10.86 -4.08 -2.83
CA LEU A 109 11.18 -5.24 -3.67
C LEU A 109 9.90 -5.88 -4.26
N ARG A 110 9.29 -5.20 -5.24
CA ARG A 110 8.38 -5.88 -6.18
C ARG A 110 9.20 -6.49 -7.30
N LEU A 111 9.61 -7.75 -7.11
CA LEU A 111 9.97 -8.58 -8.26
C LEU A 111 8.63 -8.94 -8.90
N ASP A 112 8.34 -8.36 -10.06
CA ASP A 112 7.07 -8.48 -10.77
C ASP A 112 6.56 -9.93 -10.80
N ALA A 113 5.67 -10.27 -9.88
CA ALA A 113 4.74 -11.38 -10.05
C ALA A 113 3.53 -10.79 -10.77
N TYR A 114 3.65 -10.63 -12.10
CA TYR A 114 2.49 -10.72 -12.97
C TYR A 114 1.73 -11.99 -12.57
N ASP A 115 0.44 -11.86 -12.25
CA ASP A 115 -0.50 -12.92 -11.79
C ASP A 115 -0.72 -13.15 -10.30
N GLN A 116 -0.51 -12.16 -9.41
CA GLN A 116 -1.14 -12.22 -8.09
C GLN A 116 -2.40 -11.34 -8.07
N ALA A 117 -3.55 -12.01 -7.94
CA ALA A 117 -4.87 -11.44 -7.69
C ALA A 117 -4.78 -10.24 -6.72
N PRO A 118 -5.60 -9.19 -6.89
CA PRO A 118 -5.49 -7.98 -6.09
C PRO A 118 -5.51 -8.37 -4.61
N PRO A 119 -4.51 -7.92 -3.81
CA PRO A 119 -4.43 -8.29 -2.42
C PRO A 119 -5.71 -7.83 -1.73
N LYS A 120 -6.45 -8.77 -1.13
CA LYS A 120 -7.57 -8.50 -0.22
C LYS A 120 -7.01 -7.82 1.03
N GLY A 121 -6.72 -6.53 0.91
CA GLY A 121 -6.19 -5.69 1.96
C GLY A 121 -7.16 -4.56 2.28
N LEU A 122 -6.87 -3.84 3.36
CA LEU A 122 -7.64 -2.74 3.97
C LEU A 122 -8.16 -1.65 2.99
N GLY A 123 -7.68 -1.62 1.75
CA GLY A 123 -8.28 -0.83 0.66
C GLY A 123 -9.73 -1.21 0.35
N ASP A 124 -10.15 -2.44 0.62
CA ASP A 124 -11.56 -2.85 0.52
C ASP A 124 -12.43 -2.30 1.67
N ALA A 125 -11.85 -1.90 2.81
CA ALA A 125 -12.57 -1.24 3.90
C ALA A 125 -12.82 0.26 3.63
N TYR A 126 -12.04 0.85 2.71
CA TYR A 126 -12.19 2.22 2.22
C TYR A 126 -12.72 2.32 0.79
N ARG A 127 -12.96 1.18 0.12
CA ARG A 127 -13.87 1.16 -1.02
C ARG A 127 -15.23 1.55 -0.47
N VAL A 128 -15.63 2.78 -0.77
CA VAL A 128 -17.03 3.17 -0.80
C VAL A 128 -17.78 1.97 -1.36
N LYS A 129 -18.69 1.38 -0.55
CA LYS A 129 -19.55 0.30 -1.03
C LYS A 129 -20.04 0.73 -2.41
N PRO A 130 -19.88 -0.09 -3.47
CA PRO A 130 -20.46 0.20 -4.77
C PRO A 130 -21.97 -0.04 -4.68
N GLU A 131 -22.62 0.61 -3.73
CA GLU A 131 -24.04 0.88 -3.79
C GLU A 131 -24.09 2.26 -4.45
N GLU A 132 -24.52 2.26 -5.72
CA GLU A 132 -24.97 3.44 -6.49
C GLU A 132 -23.95 4.24 -7.32
N ARG A 133 -22.97 3.57 -7.95
CA ARG A 133 -22.38 4.06 -9.21
C ARG A 133 -22.54 3.08 -10.36
N SER A 134 -23.80 2.93 -10.75
CA SER A 134 -24.27 2.80 -12.15
C SER A 134 -23.63 1.68 -12.99
N ASP A 135 -24.07 0.45 -12.69
CA ASP A 135 -24.19 -0.60 -13.72
C ASP A 135 -25.38 -0.35 -14.66
N LEU A 136 -26.14 0.73 -14.44
CA LEU A 136 -27.18 1.20 -15.35
C LEU A 136 -26.60 1.53 -16.73
N ALA A 137 -27.41 1.25 -17.76
CA ALA A 137 -27.12 1.54 -19.14
C ALA A 137 -26.73 3.02 -19.31
N SER A 138 -25.68 3.27 -20.08
CA SER A 138 -25.28 4.63 -20.42
C SER A 138 -26.37 5.34 -21.21
N ASP A 139 -26.45 6.68 -21.12
CA ASP A 139 -27.40 7.47 -21.90
C ASP A 139 -27.32 7.19 -23.40
N LYS A 140 -26.12 6.86 -23.90
CA LYS A 140 -25.90 6.45 -25.30
C LYS A 140 -26.58 5.11 -25.63
N GLN A 141 -26.47 4.12 -24.75
CA GLN A 141 -27.14 2.83 -24.91
C GLN A 141 -28.66 3.00 -24.83
N LYS A 142 -29.16 3.79 -23.89
CA LYS A 142 -30.60 4.08 -23.75
C LYS A 142 -31.16 4.80 -24.97
N ALA A 143 -30.46 5.82 -25.48
CA ALA A 143 -30.87 6.54 -26.68
C ALA A 143 -30.89 5.65 -27.92
N TYR A 144 -29.89 4.78 -28.08
CA TYR A 144 -29.83 3.86 -29.21
C TYR A 144 -30.91 2.77 -29.12
N LEU A 145 -31.18 2.25 -27.91
CA LEU A 145 -32.24 1.28 -27.68
C LEU A 145 -33.63 1.88 -27.97
N ARG A 146 -33.91 3.12 -27.55
CA ARG A 146 -35.14 3.84 -27.91
C ARG A 146 -35.34 3.94 -29.41
N GLN A 147 -34.26 4.22 -30.16
CA GLN A 147 -34.30 4.27 -31.61
C GLN A 147 -34.62 2.89 -32.21
N LEU A 148 -33.98 1.82 -31.76
CA LEU A 148 -34.22 0.47 -32.24
C LEU A 148 -35.64 -0.02 -31.94
N ILE A 149 -36.15 0.22 -30.73
CA ILE A 149 -37.53 -0.12 -30.34
C ILE A 149 -38.53 0.64 -31.22
N SER A 150 -38.29 1.92 -31.50
CA SER A 150 -39.19 2.71 -32.35
C SER A 150 -39.28 2.24 -33.80
N VAL A 151 -38.26 1.50 -34.28
CA VAL A 151 -38.18 0.99 -35.65
C VAL A 151 -38.65 -0.46 -35.74
N ASN A 152 -38.42 -1.27 -34.70
CA ASN A 152 -38.56 -2.73 -34.76
C ASN A 152 -39.66 -3.32 -33.86
N CYS A 153 -40.35 -2.53 -33.03
CA CYS A 153 -41.44 -3.00 -32.16
C CYS A 153 -42.81 -2.45 -32.57
N GLU A 154 -43.85 -3.27 -32.40
CA GLU A 154 -45.25 -2.87 -32.49
C GLU A 154 -45.63 -1.93 -31.33
N GLU A 155 -46.67 -1.11 -31.52
CA GLU A 155 -47.05 -0.02 -30.61
C GLU A 155 -47.31 -0.49 -29.16
N SER A 156 -47.86 -1.70 -28.98
CA SER A 156 -48.12 -2.29 -27.67
C SER A 156 -46.85 -2.71 -26.91
N ASP A 157 -45.82 -3.15 -27.62
CA ASP A 157 -44.57 -3.61 -27.03
C ASP A 157 -43.63 -2.44 -26.75
N ARG A 158 -43.75 -1.38 -27.55
CA ARG A 158 -42.98 -0.15 -27.42
C ARG A 158 -43.17 0.53 -26.06
N GLU A 159 -44.41 0.70 -25.61
CA GLU A 159 -44.71 1.34 -24.32
C GLU A 159 -44.12 0.56 -23.14
N GLN A 160 -44.18 -0.78 -23.20
CA GLN A 160 -43.62 -1.64 -22.16
C GLN A 160 -42.10 -1.53 -22.11
N TRP A 161 -41.44 -1.54 -23.27
CA TRP A 161 -39.99 -1.40 -23.32
C TRP A 161 -39.56 -0.01 -22.86
N GLU A 162 -40.19 1.07 -23.35
CA GLU A 162 -39.86 2.46 -22.97
C GLU A 162 -39.94 2.69 -21.45
N SER A 163 -40.86 2.02 -20.76
CA SER A 163 -40.98 2.08 -19.30
C SER A 163 -39.82 1.42 -18.53
N GLN A 164 -39.10 0.49 -19.17
CA GLN A 164 -38.03 -0.31 -18.54
C GLN A 164 -36.63 0.18 -18.89
N ILE A 165 -36.45 0.97 -19.97
CA ILE A 165 -35.14 1.41 -20.47
C ILE A 165 -34.31 2.13 -19.41
N ASP A 166 -34.96 2.92 -18.55
CA ASP A 166 -34.24 3.75 -17.60
C ASP A 166 -33.62 2.96 -16.44
N ASP A 167 -34.11 1.74 -16.20
CA ASP A 167 -33.65 0.84 -15.15
C ASP A 167 -32.75 -0.30 -15.66
N LEU A 168 -32.56 -0.42 -16.98
CA LEU A 168 -31.70 -1.46 -17.56
C LEU A 168 -30.24 -1.27 -17.17
N THR A 169 -29.56 -2.40 -16.95
CA THR A 169 -28.10 -2.44 -16.82
C THR A 169 -27.39 -2.33 -18.19
N LYS A 170 -26.09 -2.07 -18.19
CA LYS A 170 -25.27 -2.00 -19.41
C LYS A 170 -25.24 -3.32 -20.17
N GLU A 171 -25.28 -4.44 -19.46
CA GLU A 171 -25.27 -5.78 -20.04
C GLU A 171 -26.61 -6.06 -20.73
N GLU A 172 -27.72 -5.86 -20.01
CA GLU A 172 -29.09 -6.03 -20.53
C GLU A 172 -29.36 -5.11 -21.72
N ALA A 173 -28.93 -3.84 -21.65
CA ALA A 173 -29.06 -2.92 -22.77
C ALA A 173 -28.25 -3.38 -24.00
N SER A 174 -27.06 -3.96 -23.80
CA SER A 174 -26.24 -4.46 -24.90
C SER A 174 -26.82 -5.71 -25.55
N GLU A 175 -27.38 -6.63 -24.76
CA GLU A 175 -28.10 -7.80 -25.26
C GLU A 175 -29.36 -7.42 -26.03
N ALA A 176 -30.15 -6.49 -25.49
CA ALA A 176 -31.35 -5.99 -26.14
C ALA A 176 -31.01 -5.29 -27.47
N ILE A 177 -29.95 -4.46 -27.50
CA ILE A 177 -29.45 -3.84 -28.74
C ILE A 177 -29.09 -4.92 -29.77
N GLN A 178 -28.37 -5.99 -29.39
CA GLN A 178 -28.02 -7.07 -30.31
C GLN A 178 -29.23 -7.84 -30.85
N ARG A 179 -30.28 -7.98 -30.03
CA ARG A 179 -31.53 -8.64 -30.43
C ARG A 179 -32.31 -7.81 -31.44
N PHE A 180 -32.38 -6.50 -31.26
CA PHE A 180 -33.09 -5.60 -32.16
C PHE A 180 -32.28 -5.15 -33.37
N ALA A 181 -30.95 -5.27 -33.36
CA ALA A 181 -30.08 -4.93 -34.49
C ALA A 181 -29.93 -6.08 -35.52
N LYS A 182 -30.58 -7.22 -35.29
CA LYS A 182 -30.73 -8.31 -36.26
C LYS A 182 -31.96 -8.07 -37.12
#